data_AF-A0A933I8P0-F1
#
_entry.id   AF-A0A933I8P0-F1
#
_cell.length_a   1.000
_cell.length_b   1.000
_cell.length_c   1.000
_cell.angle_alpha   90.00
_cell.angle_beta   90.00
_cell.angle_gamma   90.00
#
_symmetry.space_group_name_H-M   'P 1'
#
loop_
_entity.id
_entity.type
_entity.pdbx_description
1 polymer ?
#
loop_
_entity_poly.entity_id
_entity_poly.type
_entity_poly.pdbx_seq_one_letter_code
_entity_poly.pdbx_strand_id
1 'polypeptide(L)' 'MAKRKCLTIIINTALKICEKVRKYLYENIGHMTTAGTPKYDLKENVWKVPVLCKTERGIIIVGEFHVDKNGNFTNIP' A
#
# COMPACT_ATOMS: atom_id res chain seq x y z
N MET A 1 19.51 14.86 16.13
CA MET A 1 19.65 13.40 15.97
C MET A 1 18.33 12.62 15.81
N ALA A 2 17.19 13.08 16.33
CA ALA A 2 15.91 12.33 16.29
C ALA A 2 15.23 12.23 14.90
N LYS A 3 15.31 13.26 14.05
CA LYS A 3 14.61 13.30 12.75
C LYS A 3 15.03 12.18 11.77
N ARG A 4 16.29 11.74 11.78
CA ARG A 4 16.78 10.68 10.87
C ARG A 4 16.24 9.29 11.22
N LYS A 5 16.10 8.95 12.51
CA LYS A 5 15.54 7.67 12.96
C LYS A 5 14.05 7.51 12.57
N CYS A 6 13.28 8.58 12.71
CA CYS A 6 11.84 8.56 12.42
C CYS A 6 11.57 8.32 10.92
N LEU A 7 12.34 8.97 10.04
CA LEU A 7 12.22 8.81 8.59
C LEU A 7 12.48 7.36 8.15
N THR A 8 13.53 6.72 8.68
CA THR A 8 13.87 5.34 8.36
C THR A 8 12.78 4.35 8.79
N ILE A 9 12.16 4.57 9.95
CA ILE A 9 11.06 3.71 10.44
C ILE A 9 9.85 3.82 9.52
N ILE A 10 9.46 5.04 9.14
CA ILE A 10 8.30 5.28 8.25
C ILE A 10 8.53 4.61 6.89
N ILE A 11 9.72 4.76 6.30
CA ILE A 11 10.07 4.14 5.02
C ILE A 11 10.03 2.61 5.11
N ASN A 12 10.59 2.03 6.17
CA ASN A 12 10.58 0.58 6.36
C ASN A 12 9.15 0.03 6.53
N THR A 13 8.29 0.74 7.25
CA THR A 13 6.88 0.36 7.42
C THR A 13 6.12 0.45 6.09
N ALA A 14 6.31 1.54 5.34
CA ALA A 14 5.71 1.71 4.03
C ALA A 14 6.10 0.57 3.06
N LEU A 15 7.37 0.17 3.05
CA LEU A 15 7.85 -0.95 2.22
C LEU A 15 7.16 -2.27 2.60
N LYS A 16 7.09 -2.60 3.89
CA LYS A 16 6.41 -3.81 4.38
C LYS A 16 4.93 -3.84 3.98
N ILE A 17 4.24 -2.71 4.05
CA ILE A 17 2.83 -2.59 3.68
C ILE A 17 2.66 -2.77 2.18
N CYS A 18 3.52 -2.13 1.38
CA CYS A 18 3.52 -2.29 -0.07
C CYS A 18 3.73 -3.76 -0.47
N GLU A 19 4.67 -4.46 0.16
CA GLU A 19 4.91 -5.89 -0.07
C GLU A 19 3.72 -6.77 0.32
N LYS A 20 3.09 -6.49 1.47
CA LYS A 20 1.89 -7.20 1.92
C LYS A 20 0.75 -7.07 0.90
N VAL A 21 0.45 -5.85 0.45
CA VAL A 21 -0.61 -5.62 -0.54
C VAL A 21 -0.26 -6.26 -1.88
N ARG A 22 1.00 -6.14 -2.33
CA ARG A 22 1.46 -6.76 -3.57
C ARG A 22 1.31 -8.28 -3.53
N LYS A 23 1.69 -8.92 -2.41
CA LYS A 23 1.54 -10.36 -2.21
C LYS A 23 0.07 -10.78 -2.26
N TYR A 24 -0.80 -10.06 -1.54
CA TYR A 24 -2.23 -10.32 -1.56
C TYR A 24 -2.82 -10.23 -2.97
N LEU A 25 -2.51 -9.16 -3.71
CA LEU A 25 -2.97 -8.98 -5.09
C LEU A 25 -2.50 -10.11 -6.00
N TYR A 26 -1.23 -10.51 -5.89
CA TYR A 26 -0.68 -11.61 -6.66
C TYR A 26 -1.42 -12.93 -6.38
N GLU A 27 -1.65 -13.25 -5.11
CA GLU A 27 -2.25 -14.52 -4.69
C GLU A 27 -3.76 -14.61 -5.00
N ASN A 28 -4.48 -13.49 -4.98
CA ASN A 28 -5.94 -13.48 -5.08
C ASN A 28 -6.48 -12.94 -6.42
N ILE A 29 -5.74 -12.05 -7.09
CA ILE A 29 -6.16 -11.37 -8.34
C ILE A 29 -5.26 -11.77 -9.52
N GLY A 30 -3.98 -12.01 -9.26
CA GLY A 30 -2.97 -12.34 -10.26
C GLY A 30 -2.18 -11.14 -10.76
N HIS A 31 -1.56 -11.29 -11.92
CA HIS A 31 -0.46 -10.42 -12.38
C HIS A 31 -0.91 -9.10 -13.02
N MET A 32 -2.21 -8.89 -13.25
CA MET A 32 -2.73 -7.70 -13.93
C MET A 32 -2.72 -6.45 -13.05
N THR A 33 -2.65 -6.62 -11.74
CA THR A 33 -2.67 -5.54 -10.75
C THR A 33 -1.42 -5.54 -9.89
N THR A 34 -1.05 -4.37 -9.38
CA THR A 34 0.04 -4.23 -8.41
C THR A 34 -0.24 -3.12 -7.40
N ALA A 35 0.51 -3.11 -6.30
CA ALA A 35 0.40 -2.08 -5.28
C ALA A 35 1.10 -0.78 -5.73
N GLY A 36 0.42 0.35 -5.57
CA GLY A 36 0.98 1.68 -5.71
C GLY A 36 1.69 2.17 -4.45
N THR A 37 2.16 3.42 -4.47
CA THR A 37 2.86 4.01 -3.32
C THR A 37 1.91 4.18 -2.13
N PRO A 38 2.19 3.52 -0.98
CA PRO A 38 1.38 3.67 0.22
C PRO A 38 1.49 5.08 0.81
N LYS A 39 0.37 5.64 1.24
CA LYS A 39 0.29 6.94 1.92
C LYS A 39 -0.36 6.77 3.28
N TYR A 40 0.25 7.34 4.32
CA TYR A 40 -0.33 7.29 5.65
C TYR A 40 -1.36 8.41 5.84
N ASP A 41 -2.58 8.04 6.20
CA ASP A 41 -3.62 8.98 6.59
C ASP A 41 -3.61 9.13 8.12
N LEU A 42 -3.23 10.32 8.60
CA LEU A 42 -3.17 10.62 10.03
C LEU A 42 -4.56 10.73 10.68
N LYS A 43 -5.60 11.07 9.91
CA LYS A 43 -6.96 11.25 10.44
C LYS A 43 -7.61 9.90 10.71
N GLU A 44 -7.46 8.98 9.76
CA GLU A 44 -8.02 7.63 9.83
C GLU A 44 -7.06 6.63 10.48
N ASN A 45 -5.79 7.01 10.65
CA ASN A 45 -4.74 6.19 11.25
C ASN A 45 -4.53 4.86 10.49
N VAL A 46 -4.56 4.95 9.15
CA VAL A 46 -4.39 3.83 8.20
C VAL A 46 -3.43 4.20 7.07
N TRP A 47 -2.80 3.20 6.50
CA TRP A 47 -2.11 3.29 5.21
C TRP A 47 -3.08 3.03 4.08
N LYS A 48 -3.19 3.99 3.18
CA LYS A 48 -3.95 3.91 1.94
C LYS A 48 -3.03 3.45 0.82
N VAL A 49 -3.35 2.34 0.17
CA VAL A 49 -2.52 1.71 -0.86
C VAL A 49 -3.31 1.57 -2.15
N PRO A 50 -3.01 2.37 -3.19
CA PRO A 50 -3.71 2.29 -4.46
C PRO A 50 -3.47 0.94 -5.15
N VAL A 51 -4.49 0.39 -5.77
CA VAL A 51 -4.36 -0.76 -6.69
C VAL A 51 -4.17 -0.21 -8.09
N LEU A 52 -3.02 -0.51 -8.68
CA LEU A 52 -2.65 -0.08 -10.02
C LEU A 52 -2.91 -1.22 -10.99
N CYS A 53 -3.59 -0.94 -12.09
CA CYS A 53 -3.74 -1.86 -13.21
C CYS A 53 -3.06 -1.28 -14.45
N LYS A 54 -2.25 -2.11 -15.13
CA LYS A 54 -1.62 -1.73 -16.40
C LYS A 54 -2.57 -2.07 -17.54
N THR A 55 -2.84 -1.09 -18.39
CA THR A 55 -3.61 -1.20 -19.62
C THR A 55 -2.74 -0.82 -20.82
N GLU A 56 -3.22 -1.07 -22.03
CA GLU A 56 -2.57 -0.62 -23.26
C GLU A 56 -2.39 0.91 -23.34
N ARG A 57 -3.22 1.67 -22.61
CA ARG A 57 -3.22 3.13 -22.60
C ARG A 57 -2.46 3.75 -21.42
N GLY A 58 -1.87 2.92 -20.55
CA GLY A 58 -1.15 3.37 -19.36
C GLY A 58 -1.63 2.69 -18.07
N ILE A 59 -1.30 3.32 -16.93
CA ILE A 59 -1.62 2.80 -15.60
C ILE A 59 -2.84 3.54 -15.06
N ILE A 60 -3.84 2.80 -14.59
CA ILE A 60 -5.04 3.33 -13.92
C ILE A 60 -5.12 2.84 -12.47
N ILE A 61 -5.75 3.63 -11.60
CA ILE A 61 -6.10 3.20 -10.24
C ILE A 61 -7.47 2.54 -10.29
N VAL A 62 -7.57 1.31 -9.81
CA VAL A 62 -8.81 0.50 -9.86
C VAL A 62 -9.40 0.19 -8.47
N GLY A 63 -8.72 0.63 -7.41
CA GLY A 63 -9.15 0.42 -6.03
C GLY A 63 -8.14 0.95 -5.03
N GLU A 64 -8.45 0.82 -3.75
CA GLU A 64 -7.57 1.23 -2.65
C GLU A 64 -7.73 0.29 -1.45
N PHE A 65 -6.62 -0.28 -0.99
CA PHE A 65 -6.56 -1.01 0.27
C PHE A 65 -6.35 -0.05 1.44
N HIS A 66 -6.95 -0.36 2.58
CA HIS A 66 -6.62 0.27 3.85
C HIS A 66 -5.95 -0.73 4.77
N VAL A 67 -4.81 -0.34 5.34
CA VAL A 67 -4.00 -1.17 6.24
C VAL A 67 -3.74 -0.41 7.53
N ASP A 68 -4.10 -0.98 8.68
CA ASP A 68 -3.87 -0.34 9.98
C ASP A 68 -2.37 -0.32 10.36
N LYS A 69 -2.06 0.36 11.47
CA LYS A 69 -0.70 0.41 12.05
C LYS A 69 -0.11 -0.94 12.45
N ASN A 70 -0.96 -1.95 12.67
CA ASN A 70 -0.55 -3.31 13.01
C ASN A 70 -0.34 -4.17 11.76
N GLY A 71 -0.61 -3.61 10.57
CA GLY A 71 -0.49 -4.28 9.30
C GLY A 71 -1.73 -5.07 8.89
N ASN A 72 -2.88 -4.95 9.57
CA ASN A 72 -4.10 -5.66 9.20
C ASN A 72 -4.87 -4.92 8.12
N PHE A 73 -5.51 -5.65 7.21
CA PHE A 73 -6.43 -5.05 6.25
C PHE A 73 -7.70 -4.59 6.98
N THR A 74 -8.01 -3.30 6.90
CA THR A 74 -9.27 -2.73 7.39
C THR A 74 -10.26 -2.51 6.24
N ASN A 75 -9.77 -2.44 5.01
CA ASN A 75 -10.58 -2.43 3.80
C ASN A 75 -9.86 -3.17 2.65
N ILE A 76 -10.63 -3.95 1.89
CA ILE A 76 -10.22 -4.61 0.65
C ILE A 76 -11.22 -4.15 -0.42
N PRO A 77 -10.76 -3.51 -1.50
CA PRO A 77 -11.63 -2.89 -2.51
C PRO A 77 -12.34 -3.91 -3.42
#